data_AF-A0A349E945-F1
#
_entry.id   AF-A0A349E945-F1
#
_cell.length_a   1.000
_cell.length_b   1.000
_cell.length_c   1.000
_cell.angle_alpha   90.00
_cell.angle_beta   90.00
_cell.angle_gamma   90.00
#
_symmetry.space_group_name_H-M   'P 1'
#
loop_
_entity.id
_entity.type
_entity.pdbx_description
1 polymer ?
#
loop_
_entity_poly.entity_id
_entity_poly.type
_entity_poly.pdbx_seq_one_letter_code
_entity_poly.pdbx_strand_id
1 'polypeptide(L)'
;MEPIKQYWIDNFEGVFVLVILVFVSAIVWFVESKLSFLNFFYLPVLLGSYYLGIRSGVLGAFFTFLVIAIFASIYPDRFIAQMDIFGLWASILTWAGFLILTAVIVGFTHRELQEKMTEALRAKAEASSNAELLEQTMTTIREFESELDYKVEERTRVLEQKTKSIRAHKEEVEETLYSTMDPAVVKLMIEGRIRTENRRISVMFSDLKGFTQYSEDHSAEVVITELNKYLADMETILLNYNAHIDKYMGDGIMSEFGAPIRYEKHPLLAVACAWKMQEKMLRSKYPLKLRGGVSTGVATTGIIGAKRQSFTAFGDTVNLVSRIEGMCEPGAVTVDEATFKECSDIFDFKPVSGLASYTQSGNPALVDEISALIKAVDVNTEDVSMRVELARLLKEANDPEQAHIHLKFAMG
;
A
#
# COMPACT_ATOMS: atom_id res chain seq x y z
N MET A 1 31.95 -76.56 30.27
CA MET A 1 32.48 -75.55 31.23
C MET A 1 31.50 -74.42 31.50
N GLU A 2 30.61 -74.05 30.56
CA GLU A 2 29.58 -73.02 30.76
C GLU A 2 28.56 -73.26 31.88
N PRO A 3 28.00 -74.47 32.12
CA PRO A 3 27.01 -74.64 33.20
C PRO A 3 27.61 -74.49 34.60
N ILE A 4 28.90 -74.79 34.76
CA ILE A 4 29.63 -74.57 36.01
C ILE A 4 29.82 -73.07 36.22
N LYS A 5 30.31 -72.35 35.21
CA LYS A 5 30.53 -70.90 35.31
C LYS A 5 29.23 -70.14 35.63
N GLN A 6 28.12 -70.54 35.01
CA GLN A 6 26.80 -69.96 35.30
C GLN A 6 26.36 -70.28 36.72
N TYR A 7 26.53 -71.52 37.19
CA TYR A 7 26.23 -71.90 38.57
C TYR A 7 27.03 -71.12 39.62
N TRP A 8 28.32 -70.85 39.37
CA TRP A 8 29.17 -70.03 40.26
C TRP A 8 28.73 -68.56 40.29
N ILE A 9 28.19 -68.03 39.19
CA ILE A 9 27.66 -66.66 39.10
C ILE A 9 26.30 -66.58 39.80
N ASP A 10 25.42 -67.55 39.55
CA ASP A 10 24.07 -67.59 40.12
C ASP A 10 24.09 -67.87 41.64
N ASN A 11 25.11 -68.57 42.14
CA ASN A 11 25.33 -68.86 43.57
C ASN A 11 26.52 -68.09 44.16
N PHE A 12 26.90 -66.97 43.54
CA PHE A 12 28.11 -66.23 43.92
C PHE A 12 28.09 -65.76 45.37
N GLU A 13 26.92 -65.40 45.91
CA GLU A 13 26.76 -65.03 47.33
C GLU A 13 27.14 -66.19 48.26
N GLY A 14 26.64 -67.40 47.98
CA GLY A 14 26.94 -68.60 48.76
C GLY A 14 28.40 -69.03 48.64
N VAL A 15 28.97 -68.92 47.44
CA VAL A 15 30.39 -69.15 47.17
C VAL A 15 31.26 -68.19 47.96
N PHE A 16 30.91 -66.91 47.96
CA PHE A 16 31.67 -65.88 48.64
C PHE A 16 31.69 -66.09 50.15
N VAL A 17 30.51 -66.38 50.73
CA VAL A 17 30.39 -66.77 52.13
C VAL A 17 31.22 -68.02 52.44
N LEU A 18 31.22 -69.03 51.55
CA LEU A 18 32.05 -70.23 51.70
C LEU A 18 33.55 -69.91 51.68
N VAL A 19 34.01 -69.05 50.77
CA VAL A 19 35.42 -68.63 50.67
C VAL A 19 35.84 -67.90 51.95
N ILE A 20 34.99 -67.00 52.45
CA ILE A 20 35.21 -66.36 53.76
C ILE A 20 35.33 -67.42 54.84
N LEU A 21 34.40 -68.38 54.90
CA LEU A 21 34.40 -69.42 55.93
C LEU A 21 35.65 -70.30 55.89
N VAL A 22 36.10 -70.70 54.71
CA VAL A 22 37.33 -71.47 54.53
C VAL A 22 38.53 -70.66 54.99
N PHE A 23 38.61 -69.38 54.61
CA PHE A 23 39.70 -68.50 54.97
C PHE A 23 39.74 -68.21 56.48
N VAL A 24 38.57 -67.97 57.09
CA VAL A 24 38.39 -67.84 58.54
C VAL A 24 38.84 -69.10 59.26
N SER A 25 38.39 -70.26 58.80
CA SER A 25 38.77 -71.54 59.41
C SER A 25 40.28 -71.79 59.32
N ALA A 26 40.90 -71.46 58.18
CA ALA A 26 42.35 -71.60 57.97
C ALA A 26 43.15 -70.66 58.89
N ILE A 27 42.79 -69.38 58.96
CA ILE A 27 43.44 -68.40 59.85
C ILE A 27 43.35 -68.84 61.31
N VAL A 28 42.16 -69.26 61.73
CA VAL A 28 41.90 -69.67 63.11
C VAL A 28 42.70 -70.93 63.48
N TRP A 29 42.99 -71.80 62.52
CA TRP A 29 43.78 -73.01 62.74
C TRP A 29 45.30 -72.74 62.80
N PHE A 30 45.83 -71.93 61.88
CA PHE A 30 47.27 -71.77 61.67
C PHE A 30 47.92 -70.61 62.43
N VAL A 31 47.17 -69.58 62.84
CA VAL A 31 47.74 -68.39 63.50
C VAL A 31 47.75 -68.55 65.01
N GLU A 32 48.92 -68.38 65.63
CA GLU A 32 49.11 -68.50 67.08
C GLU A 32 48.55 -67.29 67.85
N SER A 33 48.71 -66.06 67.33
CA SER A 33 48.19 -64.83 67.94
C SER A 33 46.81 -64.47 67.39
N LYS A 34 45.77 -65.07 67.97
CA LYS A 34 44.41 -65.05 67.42
C LYS A 34 43.68 -63.72 67.58
N LEU A 35 43.98 -62.96 68.63
CA LEU A 35 43.27 -61.72 68.96
C LEU A 35 43.66 -60.56 68.03
N SER A 36 44.93 -60.51 67.60
CA SER A 36 45.43 -59.48 66.68
C SER A 36 44.91 -59.66 65.24
N PHE A 37 44.47 -60.87 64.87
CA PHE A 37 44.06 -61.19 63.51
C PHE A 37 42.55 -61.01 63.25
N LEU A 38 41.75 -60.78 64.30
CA LEU A 38 40.30 -60.49 64.21
C LEU A 38 40.00 -59.32 63.25
N ASN A 39 40.88 -58.31 63.22
CA ASN A 39 40.73 -57.15 62.34
C ASN A 39 40.91 -57.48 60.84
N PHE A 40 41.56 -58.58 60.50
CA PHE A 40 41.77 -58.96 59.10
C PHE A 40 40.47 -59.43 58.44
N PHE A 41 39.50 -59.91 59.21
CA PHE A 41 38.20 -60.35 58.71
C PHE A 41 37.28 -59.20 58.28
N TYR A 42 37.61 -57.95 58.60
CA TYR A 42 36.88 -56.79 58.05
C TYR A 42 37.06 -56.68 56.53
N LEU A 43 38.25 -56.95 55.98
CA LEU A 43 38.53 -56.83 54.55
C LEU A 43 37.57 -57.66 53.67
N PRO A 44 37.44 -58.98 53.86
CA PRO A 44 36.52 -59.76 53.05
C PRO A 44 35.06 -59.34 53.25
N VAL A 45 34.63 -59.06 54.49
CA VAL A 45 33.25 -58.62 54.75
C VAL A 45 32.93 -57.27 54.09
N LEU A 46 33.87 -56.32 54.13
CA LEU A 46 33.76 -55.02 53.47
C LEU A 46 33.70 -55.16 51.95
N LEU A 47 34.57 -55.99 51.37
CA LEU A 47 34.55 -56.29 49.94
C LEU A 47 33.23 -56.94 49.54
N GLY A 48 32.74 -57.87 50.36
CA GLY A 48 31.43 -58.51 50.17
C GLY A 48 30.29 -57.49 50.18
N SER A 49 30.29 -56.59 51.17
CA SER A 49 29.25 -55.57 51.26
C SER A 49 29.33 -54.51 50.16
N TYR A 50 30.55 -54.21 49.68
CA TYR A 50 30.79 -53.27 48.59
C TYR A 50 30.34 -53.84 47.24
N TYR A 51 30.73 -55.09 46.92
CA TYR A 51 30.46 -55.68 45.61
C TYR A 51 29.12 -56.43 45.52
N LEU A 52 28.69 -57.07 46.60
CA LEU A 52 27.51 -57.94 46.64
C LEU A 52 26.35 -57.35 47.44
N GLY A 53 26.53 -56.14 47.96
CA GLY A 53 25.52 -55.42 48.69
C GLY A 53 25.37 -55.85 50.15
N ILE A 54 24.50 -55.11 50.84
CA ILE A 54 24.36 -55.14 52.30
C ILE A 54 24.02 -56.54 52.81
N ARG A 55 23.13 -57.27 52.13
CA ARG A 55 22.67 -58.60 52.57
C ARG A 55 23.81 -59.59 52.64
N SER A 56 24.61 -59.67 51.58
CA SER A 56 25.76 -60.58 51.47
C SER A 56 26.89 -60.18 52.43
N GLY A 57 27.14 -58.88 52.60
CA GLY A 57 28.08 -58.37 53.59
C GLY A 57 27.69 -58.74 55.03
N VAL A 58 26.43 -58.54 55.41
CA VAL A 58 25.90 -58.89 56.74
C VAL A 58 25.90 -60.39 56.97
N LEU A 59 25.50 -61.19 55.98
CA LEU A 59 25.58 -62.66 56.07
C LEU A 59 27.02 -63.12 56.30
N GLY A 60 27.97 -62.57 55.54
CA GLY A 60 29.39 -62.86 55.69
C GLY A 60 29.92 -62.50 57.08
N ALA A 61 29.55 -61.34 57.62
CA ALA A 61 29.91 -60.93 58.97
C ALA A 61 29.34 -61.87 60.05
N PHE A 62 28.06 -62.25 59.91
CA PHE A 62 27.38 -63.15 60.83
C PHE A 62 28.01 -64.55 60.85
N PHE A 63 28.26 -65.13 59.68
CA PHE A 63 28.89 -66.45 59.58
C PHE A 63 30.34 -66.44 60.08
N THR A 64 31.07 -65.35 59.85
CA THR A 64 32.41 -65.16 60.41
C THR A 64 32.39 -65.15 61.93
N PHE A 65 31.46 -64.40 62.53
CA PHE A 65 31.22 -64.41 63.98
C PHE A 65 30.87 -65.81 64.49
N LEU A 66 29.97 -66.53 63.81
CA LEU A 66 29.55 -67.87 64.20
C LEU A 66 30.74 -68.85 64.26
N VAL A 67 31.59 -68.85 63.24
CA VAL A 67 32.78 -69.71 63.20
C VAL A 67 33.77 -69.35 64.31
N ILE A 68 33.99 -68.06 64.55
CA ILE A 68 34.88 -67.60 65.62
C ILE A 68 34.31 -67.97 66.99
N ALA A 69 33.00 -67.81 67.22
CA ALA A 69 32.33 -68.18 68.46
C ALA A 69 32.41 -69.68 68.74
N ILE A 70 32.13 -70.53 67.74
CA ILE A 70 32.26 -71.99 67.85
C ILE A 70 33.70 -72.35 68.22
N PHE A 71 34.67 -71.77 67.53
CA PHE A 71 36.07 -72.10 67.76
C PHE A 71 36.57 -71.62 69.13
N ALA A 72 36.15 -70.42 69.56
CA ALA A 72 36.46 -69.88 70.88
C ALA A 72 35.86 -70.73 72.02
N SER A 73 34.71 -71.37 71.78
CA SER A 73 34.10 -72.30 72.74
C SER A 73 34.84 -73.64 72.85
N ILE A 74 35.42 -74.14 71.75
CA ILE A 74 36.13 -75.43 71.72
C ILE A 74 37.57 -75.29 72.23
N TYR A 75 38.23 -74.17 71.92
CA TYR A 75 39.63 -73.93 72.29
C TYR A 75 39.81 -72.58 73.03
N PRO A 76 39.25 -72.44 74.25
CA PRO A 76 39.27 -71.19 74.99
C PRO A 76 40.70 -70.76 75.34
N ASP A 77 41.59 -71.70 75.68
CA ASP A 77 42.98 -71.44 76.10
C ASP A 77 43.80 -70.68 75.04
N ARG A 78 43.44 -70.83 73.75
CA ARG A 78 44.15 -70.16 72.65
C ARG A 78 43.77 -68.68 72.47
N PHE A 79 42.77 -68.19 73.20
CA PHE A 79 42.38 -66.78 73.22
C PHE A 79 42.57 -66.12 74.60
N ILE A 80 42.85 -66.92 75.66
CA ILE A 80 42.83 -66.51 77.08
C ILE A 80 44.12 -65.84 77.57
N ALA A 81 45.11 -65.58 76.71
CA ALA A 81 46.45 -65.15 77.16
C ALA A 81 46.50 -63.91 78.08
N GLN A 82 45.44 -63.08 78.19
CA GLN A 82 45.34 -61.94 79.13
C GLN A 82 43.93 -61.65 79.71
N MET A 83 42.91 -62.48 79.47
CA MET A 83 41.50 -62.13 79.78
C MET A 83 40.72 -63.28 80.43
N ASP A 84 39.77 -62.95 81.33
CA ASP A 84 38.78 -63.90 81.86
C ASP A 84 37.74 -64.30 80.78
N ILE A 85 37.05 -65.42 80.99
CA ILE A 85 36.04 -65.99 80.07
C ILE A 85 35.00 -64.94 79.68
N PHE A 86 34.56 -64.11 80.65
CA PHE A 86 33.62 -63.03 80.38
C PHE A 86 34.20 -61.96 79.44
N GLY A 87 35.47 -61.57 79.63
CA GLY A 87 36.15 -60.59 78.81
C GLY A 87 36.37 -61.05 77.36
N LEU A 88 36.63 -62.34 77.17
CA LEU A 88 36.72 -62.96 75.84
C LEU A 88 35.42 -62.76 75.06
N TRP A 89 34.30 -63.24 75.61
CA TRP A 89 33.01 -63.17 74.93
C TRP A 89 32.54 -61.73 74.70
N ALA A 90 32.80 -60.83 75.65
CA ALA A 90 32.53 -59.40 75.48
C ALA A 90 33.34 -58.79 74.31
N SER A 91 34.61 -59.16 74.17
CA SER A 91 35.48 -58.68 73.08
C SER A 91 35.02 -59.19 71.70
N ILE A 92 34.67 -60.47 71.59
CA ILE A 92 34.19 -61.09 70.35
C ILE A 92 32.84 -60.50 69.95
N LEU A 93 31.92 -60.30 70.91
CA LEU A 93 30.61 -59.72 70.63
C LEU A 93 30.70 -58.25 70.20
N THR A 94 31.58 -57.47 70.85
CA THR A 94 31.85 -56.08 70.47
C THR A 94 32.45 -56.02 69.07
N TRP A 95 33.45 -56.84 68.79
CA TRP A 95 34.08 -56.94 67.48
C TRP A 95 33.10 -57.35 66.38
N ALA A 96 32.24 -58.35 66.64
CA ALA A 96 31.21 -58.79 65.70
C ALA A 96 30.18 -57.70 65.42
N GLY A 97 29.80 -56.93 66.46
CA GLY A 97 28.96 -55.75 66.31
C GLY A 97 29.55 -54.72 65.36
N PHE A 98 30.84 -54.39 65.52
CA PHE A 98 31.55 -53.47 64.62
C PHE A 98 31.69 -54.04 63.19
N LEU A 99 31.92 -55.35 63.06
CA LEU A 99 32.03 -56.02 61.75
C LEU A 99 30.70 -55.95 60.96
N ILE A 100 29.58 -56.21 61.63
CA ILE A 100 28.25 -56.09 61.01
C ILE A 100 27.93 -54.63 60.69
N LEU A 101 28.21 -53.71 61.62
CA LEU A 101 27.96 -52.28 61.43
C LEU A 101 28.74 -51.71 60.24
N THR A 102 30.03 -52.05 60.12
CA THR A 102 30.88 -51.61 58.99
C THR A 102 30.41 -52.18 57.66
N ALA A 103 29.96 -53.44 57.61
CA ALA A 103 29.33 -54.00 56.43
C ALA A 103 28.10 -53.18 56.02
N VAL A 104 27.16 -52.95 56.94
CA VAL A 104 25.94 -52.18 56.67
C VAL A 104 26.24 -50.77 56.16
N ILE A 105 27.14 -50.04 56.83
CA ILE A 105 27.51 -48.67 56.44
C ILE A 105 28.10 -48.67 55.03
N VAL A 106 29.09 -49.53 54.75
CA VAL A 106 29.76 -49.54 53.44
C VAL A 106 28.82 -49.99 52.33
N GLY A 107 27.96 -50.99 52.57
CA GLY A 107 26.95 -51.40 51.60
C GLY A 107 25.91 -50.32 51.32
N PHE A 108 25.48 -49.58 52.34
CA PHE A 108 24.54 -48.45 52.17
C PHE A 108 25.17 -47.31 51.38
N THR A 109 26.37 -46.86 51.76
CA THR A 109 27.09 -45.79 51.07
C THR A 109 27.40 -46.17 49.61
N HIS A 110 27.79 -47.41 49.35
CA HIS A 110 28.04 -47.86 47.97
C HIS A 110 26.75 -47.85 47.14
N ARG A 111 25.64 -48.34 47.70
CA ARG A 111 24.35 -48.32 47.02
C ARG A 111 23.89 -46.90 46.70
N GLU A 112 23.97 -45.98 47.66
CA GLU A 112 23.60 -44.58 47.45
C GLU A 112 24.49 -43.92 46.38
N LEU A 113 25.79 -44.23 46.36
CA LEU A 113 26.71 -43.74 45.34
C LEU A 113 26.36 -44.28 43.94
N GLN A 114 26.02 -45.57 43.83
CA GLN A 114 25.60 -46.19 42.57
C GLN A 114 24.30 -45.59 42.05
N GLU A 115 23.29 -45.42 42.91
CA GLU A 115 22.02 -44.80 42.56
C GLU A 115 22.25 -43.38 42.01
N LYS A 116 22.99 -42.52 42.73
CA LYS A 116 23.36 -41.17 42.27
C LYS A 116 24.17 -41.15 40.97
N MET A 117 25.08 -42.10 40.79
CA MET A 117 25.87 -42.21 39.55
C MET A 117 24.98 -42.58 38.36
N THR A 118 24.04 -43.51 38.54
CA THR A 118 23.09 -43.87 37.47
C THR A 118 22.14 -42.73 37.12
N GLU A 119 21.66 -41.97 38.11
CA GLU A 119 20.86 -40.76 37.87
C GLU A 119 21.66 -39.69 37.13
N ALA A 120 22.90 -39.43 37.54
CA ALA A 120 23.78 -38.48 36.87
C ALA A 120 24.08 -38.88 35.41
N LEU A 121 24.28 -40.18 35.14
CA LEU A 121 24.48 -40.68 33.78
C LEU A 121 23.23 -40.52 32.91
N ARG A 122 22.04 -40.78 33.45
CA ARG A 122 20.77 -40.56 32.74
C ARG A 122 20.55 -39.07 32.44
N ALA A 123 20.71 -38.21 33.44
CA ALA A 123 20.59 -36.76 33.26
C ALA A 123 21.60 -36.22 32.24
N LYS A 124 22.83 -36.74 32.21
CA LYS A 124 23.83 -36.39 31.20
C LYS A 124 23.42 -36.85 29.80
N ALA A 125 22.87 -38.05 29.66
CA ALA A 125 22.38 -38.56 28.38
C ALA A 125 21.20 -37.71 27.84
N GLU A 126 20.25 -37.36 28.70
CA GLU A 126 19.13 -36.46 28.35
C GLU A 126 19.62 -35.06 27.97
N ALA A 127 20.56 -34.49 28.73
CA ALA A 127 21.16 -33.20 28.41
C ALA A 127 21.89 -33.21 27.06
N SER A 128 22.59 -34.30 26.73
CA SER A 128 23.26 -34.46 25.45
C SER A 128 22.26 -34.55 24.29
N SER A 129 21.16 -35.29 24.46
CA SER A 129 20.11 -35.39 23.44
C SER A 129 19.39 -34.04 23.24
N ASN A 130 19.09 -33.32 24.33
CA ASN A 130 18.51 -31.98 24.25
C ASN A 130 19.45 -30.97 23.58
N ALA A 131 20.76 -31.08 23.82
CA ALA A 131 21.76 -30.23 23.15
C ALA A 131 21.79 -30.49 21.63
N GLU A 132 21.72 -31.74 21.20
CA GLU A 132 21.65 -32.10 19.78
C GLU A 132 20.36 -31.58 19.12
N LEU A 133 19.21 -31.71 19.79
CA LEU A 133 17.94 -31.15 19.32
C LEU A 133 17.99 -29.62 19.21
N LEU A 134 18.62 -28.95 20.17
CA LEU A 134 18.82 -27.50 20.13
C LEU A 134 19.67 -27.08 18.94
N GLU A 135 20.75 -27.81 18.65
CA GLU A 135 21.62 -27.54 17.49
C GLU A 135 20.88 -27.72 16.16
N GLN A 136 20.08 -28.78 16.02
CA GLN A 136 19.24 -29.01 14.84
C GLN A 136 18.21 -27.88 14.69
N THR A 137 17.52 -27.51 15.77
CA THR A 137 16.52 -26.44 15.77
C THR A 137 17.14 -25.09 15.39
N MET A 138 18.32 -24.76 15.94
CA MET A 138 19.04 -23.54 15.59
C MET A 138 19.44 -23.51 14.11
N THR A 139 19.82 -24.65 13.54
CA THR A 139 20.17 -24.75 12.12
C THR A 139 18.95 -24.48 11.23
N THR A 140 17.82 -25.13 11.53
CA THR A 140 16.56 -24.91 10.80
C THR A 140 16.05 -23.47 10.91
N ILE A 141 16.17 -22.84 12.09
CA ILE A 141 15.80 -21.43 12.25
C ILE A 141 16.65 -20.53 11.34
N ARG A 142 17.96 -20.74 11.29
CA ARG A 142 18.87 -19.96 10.42
C ARG A 142 18.54 -20.13 8.94
N GLU A 143 18.18 -21.34 8.51
CA GLU A 143 17.73 -21.60 7.13
C GLU A 143 16.45 -20.83 6.81
N PHE A 144 15.46 -20.84 7.71
CA PHE A 144 14.22 -20.07 7.53
C PHE A 144 14.45 -18.56 7.54
N GLU A 145 15.32 -18.05 8.42
CA GLU A 145 15.71 -16.62 8.44
C GLU A 145 16.32 -16.22 7.10
N SER A 146 17.27 -17.01 6.58
CA SER A 146 17.90 -16.75 5.28
C SER A 146 16.91 -16.80 4.12
N GLU A 147 15.96 -17.75 4.13
CA GLU A 147 14.93 -17.84 3.09
C GLU A 147 13.96 -16.64 3.15
N LEU A 148 13.60 -16.21 4.36
CA LEU A 148 12.72 -15.08 4.56
C LEU A 148 13.37 -13.77 4.12
N ASP A 149 14.63 -13.54 4.50
CA ASP A 149 15.41 -12.37 4.08
C ASP A 149 15.51 -12.30 2.55
N TYR A 150 15.81 -13.42 1.89
CA TYR A 150 15.82 -13.51 0.44
C TYR A 150 14.45 -13.14 -0.17
N LYS A 151 13.34 -13.69 0.35
CA LYS A 151 11.99 -13.38 -0.15
C LYS A 151 11.59 -11.92 0.10
N VAL A 152 12.01 -11.34 1.22
CA VAL A 152 11.75 -9.94 1.54
C VAL A 152 12.52 -9.03 0.58
N GLU A 153 13.80 -9.30 0.35
CA GLU A 153 14.63 -8.53 -0.59
C GLU A 153 14.10 -8.63 -2.03
N GLU A 154 13.74 -9.83 -2.49
CA GLU A 154 13.15 -10.06 -3.80
C GLU A 154 11.83 -9.27 -3.97
N ARG A 155 10.92 -9.38 -3.00
CA ARG A 155 9.64 -8.65 -3.04
C ARG A 155 9.83 -7.15 -3.00
N THR A 156 10.79 -6.66 -2.22
CA THR A 156 11.11 -5.24 -2.11
C THR A 156 11.61 -4.71 -3.45
N ARG A 157 12.53 -5.44 -4.09
CA ARG A 157 13.04 -5.10 -5.43
C ARG A 157 11.92 -5.08 -6.49
N VAL A 158 11.02 -6.06 -6.47
CA VAL A 158 9.87 -6.10 -7.39
C VAL A 158 8.92 -4.93 -7.15
N LEU A 159 8.67 -4.57 -5.89
CA LEU A 159 7.83 -3.43 -5.53
C LEU A 159 8.44 -2.11 -5.99
N GLU A 160 9.74 -1.91 -5.80
CA GLU A 160 10.46 -0.74 -6.28
C GLU A 160 10.38 -0.64 -7.81
N GLN A 161 10.60 -1.74 -8.51
CA GLN A 161 10.52 -1.78 -9.97
C GLN A 161 9.11 -1.44 -10.49
N LYS A 162 8.07 -2.02 -9.87
CA LYS A 162 6.67 -1.71 -10.20
C LYS A 162 6.32 -0.25 -9.89
N THR A 163 6.79 0.28 -8.76
CA THR A 163 6.53 1.67 -8.37
C THR A 163 7.19 2.63 -9.36
N LYS A 164 8.41 2.32 -9.81
CA LYS A 164 9.12 3.10 -10.83
C LYS A 164 8.39 3.06 -12.18
N SER A 165 7.92 1.90 -12.62
CA SER A 165 7.17 1.78 -13.89
C SER A 165 5.84 2.52 -13.83
N ILE A 166 5.11 2.44 -12.71
CA ILE A 166 3.85 3.18 -12.50
C ILE A 166 4.11 4.69 -12.56
N ARG A 167 5.17 5.18 -11.92
CA ARG A 167 5.51 6.61 -11.97
C ARG A 167 5.82 7.07 -13.39
N ALA A 168 6.63 6.32 -14.13
CA ALA A 168 6.96 6.63 -15.52
C ALA A 168 5.71 6.66 -16.41
N HIS A 169 4.82 5.67 -16.30
CA HIS A 169 3.56 5.66 -17.04
C HIS A 169 2.65 6.83 -16.65
N LYS A 170 2.62 7.20 -15.37
CA LYS A 170 1.83 8.35 -14.91
C LYS A 170 2.33 9.66 -15.54
N GLU A 171 3.65 9.85 -15.57
CA GLU A 171 4.28 11.03 -16.19
C GLU A 171 3.97 11.09 -17.70
N GLU A 172 4.10 9.96 -18.42
CA GLU A 172 3.77 9.87 -19.85
C GLU A 172 2.29 10.16 -20.15
N VAL A 173 1.38 9.65 -19.32
CA VAL A 173 -0.06 9.93 -19.43
C VAL A 173 -0.35 11.41 -19.16
N GLU A 174 0.27 12.00 -18.14
CA GLU A 174 0.13 13.43 -17.84
C GLU A 174 0.64 14.28 -19.00
N GLU A 175 1.82 13.99 -19.56
CA GLU A 175 2.38 14.70 -20.72
C GLU A 175 1.48 14.59 -21.97
N THR A 176 0.93 13.41 -22.23
CA THR A 176 -0.02 13.19 -23.32
C THR A 176 -1.34 13.96 -23.09
N LEU A 177 -1.81 14.05 -21.85
CA LEU A 177 -3.00 14.84 -21.51
C LEU A 177 -2.74 16.34 -21.68
N TYR A 178 -1.59 16.86 -21.23
CA TYR A 178 -1.21 18.26 -21.39
C TYR A 178 -0.99 18.70 -22.84
N SER A 179 -0.61 17.78 -23.72
CA SER A 179 -0.47 18.07 -25.15
C SER A 179 -1.79 18.06 -25.91
N THR A 180 -2.85 17.47 -25.35
CA THR A 180 -4.15 17.31 -26.03
C THR A 180 -5.27 18.18 -25.44
N MET A 181 -5.05 18.75 -24.26
CA MET A 181 -6.03 19.55 -23.52
C MET A 181 -5.35 20.73 -22.83
N ASP A 182 -6.12 21.79 -22.56
CA ASP A 182 -5.64 22.93 -21.78
C ASP A 182 -5.12 22.49 -20.40
N PRO A 183 -3.89 22.86 -20.01
CA PRO A 183 -3.30 22.49 -18.71
C PRO A 183 -4.15 22.85 -17.49
N ALA A 184 -4.91 23.94 -17.55
CA ALA A 184 -5.80 24.34 -16.47
C ALA A 184 -6.97 23.35 -16.31
N VAL A 185 -7.53 22.86 -17.42
CA VAL A 185 -8.57 21.82 -17.41
C VAL A 185 -7.99 20.50 -16.91
N VAL A 186 -6.84 20.07 -17.44
CA VAL A 186 -6.17 18.83 -17.02
C VAL A 186 -5.92 18.82 -15.51
N LYS A 187 -5.34 19.90 -14.99
CA LYS A 187 -5.08 20.05 -13.56
C LYS A 187 -6.35 19.95 -12.73
N LEU A 188 -7.41 20.66 -13.12
CA LEU A 188 -8.69 20.62 -12.40
C LEU A 188 -9.37 19.25 -12.50
N MET A 189 -9.20 18.51 -13.60
CA MET A 189 -9.69 17.14 -13.74
C MET A 189 -8.94 16.19 -12.79
N ILE A 190 -7.61 16.24 -12.77
CA ILE A 190 -6.77 15.42 -11.89
C ILE A 190 -7.10 15.68 -10.41
N GLU A 191 -7.34 16.96 -10.05
CA GLU A 191 -7.72 17.37 -8.70
C GLU A 191 -9.19 17.06 -8.35
N GLY A 192 -10.01 16.60 -9.30
CA GLY A 192 -11.45 16.34 -9.08
C GLY A 192 -12.26 17.61 -8.80
N ARG A 193 -11.80 18.77 -9.30
CA ARG A 193 -12.37 20.09 -9.01
C ARG A 193 -13.20 20.68 -10.14
N ILE A 194 -13.24 20.06 -11.32
CA ILE A 194 -14.16 20.50 -12.37
C ILE A 194 -15.60 20.20 -11.94
N ARG A 195 -16.44 21.23 -12.03
CA ARG A 195 -17.88 21.14 -11.78
C ARG A 195 -18.61 21.75 -12.96
N THR A 196 -19.78 21.19 -13.25
CA THR A 196 -20.73 21.87 -14.13
C THR A 196 -21.38 23.00 -13.35
N GLU A 197 -21.23 24.23 -13.82
CA GLU A 197 -21.78 25.40 -13.15
C GLU A 197 -22.22 26.47 -14.15
N ASN A 198 -23.20 27.27 -13.72
CA ASN A 198 -23.54 28.50 -14.42
C ASN A 198 -22.55 29.59 -14.01
N ARG A 199 -21.81 30.09 -14.98
CA ARG A 199 -20.78 31.09 -14.77
C ARG A 199 -20.93 32.21 -15.78
N ARG A 200 -20.69 33.43 -15.31
CA ARG A 200 -20.50 34.58 -16.20
C ARG A 200 -19.13 34.51 -16.84
N ILE A 201 -19.08 34.40 -18.16
CA ILE A 201 -17.86 34.26 -18.95
C ILE A 201 -17.96 35.13 -20.20
N SER A 202 -16.84 35.33 -20.89
CA SER A 202 -16.84 35.84 -22.25
C SER A 202 -16.44 34.72 -23.19
N VAL A 203 -17.14 34.58 -24.30
CA VAL A 203 -16.90 33.56 -25.31
C VAL A 203 -16.55 34.27 -26.60
N MET A 204 -15.55 33.74 -27.30
CA MET A 204 -15.13 34.24 -28.60
C MET A 204 -15.20 33.12 -29.63
N PHE A 205 -15.80 33.43 -30.77
CA PHE A 205 -15.67 32.65 -32.00
C PHE A 205 -14.85 33.46 -33.00
N SER A 206 -13.95 32.80 -33.71
CA SER A 206 -13.24 33.39 -34.83
C SER A 206 -13.20 32.44 -36.01
N ASP A 207 -13.27 32.94 -37.23
CA ASP A 207 -13.34 32.12 -38.47
C ASP A 207 -12.68 32.86 -39.65
N LEU A 208 -12.13 32.14 -40.64
CA LEU A 208 -11.48 32.76 -41.80
C LEU A 208 -12.47 32.88 -42.97
N LYS A 209 -12.76 34.12 -43.37
CA LYS A 209 -13.66 34.35 -44.50
C LYS A 209 -13.07 33.77 -45.79
N GLY A 210 -13.79 32.81 -46.38
CA GLY A 210 -13.45 32.22 -47.67
C GLY A 210 -12.50 31.01 -47.60
N PHE A 211 -12.26 30.46 -46.40
CA PHE A 211 -11.38 29.31 -46.23
C PHE A 211 -11.83 28.07 -47.00
N THR A 212 -13.14 27.80 -47.08
CA THR A 212 -13.68 26.67 -47.85
C THR A 212 -13.21 26.74 -49.32
N GLN A 213 -13.42 27.88 -49.98
CA GLN A 213 -12.97 28.07 -51.36
C GLN A 213 -11.43 27.96 -51.47
N TYR A 214 -10.70 28.58 -50.53
CA TYR A 214 -9.25 28.48 -50.48
C TYR A 214 -8.77 27.02 -50.40
N SER A 215 -9.46 26.19 -49.61
CA SER A 215 -9.11 24.77 -49.46
C SER A 215 -9.41 23.92 -50.69
N GLU A 216 -10.37 24.32 -51.52
CA GLU A 216 -10.71 23.66 -52.79
C GLU A 216 -9.71 24.03 -53.89
N ASP A 217 -9.21 25.26 -53.89
CA ASP A 217 -8.30 25.78 -54.92
C ASP A 217 -6.83 25.38 -54.72
N HIS A 218 -6.47 24.82 -53.56
CA HIS A 218 -5.09 24.49 -53.17
C HIS A 218 -4.92 23.01 -52.83
N SER A 219 -3.69 22.51 -52.89
CA SER A 219 -3.38 21.14 -52.45
C SER A 219 -3.51 21.01 -50.93
N ALA A 220 -3.91 19.82 -50.47
CA ALA A 220 -4.11 19.54 -49.04
C ALA A 220 -2.87 19.83 -48.19
N GLU A 221 -1.66 19.57 -48.70
CA GLU A 221 -0.40 19.85 -48.00
C GLU A 221 -0.19 21.36 -47.75
N VAL A 222 -0.50 22.19 -48.74
CA VAL A 222 -0.42 23.65 -48.62
C VAL A 222 -1.46 24.16 -47.62
N VAL A 223 -2.70 23.68 -47.73
CA VAL A 223 -3.80 24.07 -46.83
C VAL A 223 -3.49 23.72 -45.38
N ILE A 224 -3.01 22.50 -45.11
CA ILE A 224 -2.65 22.05 -43.76
C ILE A 224 -1.48 22.87 -43.20
N THR A 225 -0.47 23.15 -44.03
CA THR A 225 0.71 23.93 -43.60
C THR A 225 0.32 25.36 -43.21
N GLU A 226 -0.48 26.04 -44.04
CA GLU A 226 -0.95 27.39 -43.75
C GLU A 226 -1.94 27.42 -42.57
N LEU A 227 -2.83 26.43 -42.48
CA LEU A 227 -3.76 26.32 -41.35
C LEU A 227 -3.02 26.12 -40.02
N ASN A 228 -2.05 25.19 -39.96
CA ASN A 228 -1.27 24.96 -38.74
C ASN A 228 -0.46 26.19 -38.33
N LYS A 229 0.11 26.92 -39.31
CA LYS A 229 0.82 28.17 -39.04
C LYS A 229 -0.11 29.26 -38.49
N TYR A 230 -1.29 29.41 -39.08
CA TYR A 230 -2.33 30.32 -38.59
C TYR A 230 -2.77 29.94 -37.17
N LEU A 231 -3.11 28.68 -36.93
CA LEU A 231 -3.53 28.20 -35.62
C LEU A 231 -2.45 28.40 -34.56
N ALA A 232 -1.18 28.11 -34.86
CA ALA A 232 -0.07 28.34 -33.94
C ALA A 232 0.10 29.82 -33.57
N ASP A 233 -0.03 30.72 -34.55
CA ASP A 233 0.01 32.17 -34.33
C ASP A 233 -1.17 32.65 -33.46
N MET A 234 -2.38 32.15 -33.71
CA MET A 234 -3.59 32.52 -32.95
C MET A 234 -3.58 31.93 -31.54
N GLU A 235 -3.20 30.66 -31.39
CA GLU A 235 -3.06 29.95 -30.11
C GLU A 235 -2.11 30.70 -29.18
N THR A 236 -0.96 31.12 -29.70
CA THR A 236 0.00 31.93 -28.93
C THR A 236 -0.64 33.21 -28.39
N ILE A 237 -1.50 33.88 -29.17
CA ILE A 237 -2.18 35.10 -28.73
C ILE A 237 -3.25 34.76 -27.68
N LEU A 238 -4.10 33.78 -27.96
CA LEU A 238 -5.16 33.32 -27.05
C LEU A 238 -4.61 33.00 -25.65
N LEU A 239 -3.53 32.23 -25.58
CA LEU A 239 -2.90 31.86 -24.32
C LEU A 239 -2.31 33.07 -23.59
N ASN A 240 -1.71 34.03 -24.29
CA ASN A 240 -1.18 35.27 -23.70
C ASN A 240 -2.27 36.17 -23.09
N TYR A 241 -3.53 36.00 -23.51
CA TYR A 241 -4.69 36.72 -22.97
C TYR A 241 -5.54 35.88 -22.01
N ASN A 242 -4.99 34.76 -21.51
CA ASN A 242 -5.67 33.83 -20.58
C ASN A 242 -6.97 33.23 -21.15
N ALA A 243 -7.04 33.05 -22.46
CA ALA A 243 -8.13 32.34 -23.10
C ALA A 243 -7.95 30.83 -22.88
N HIS A 244 -9.03 30.14 -22.57
CA HIS A 244 -9.13 28.70 -22.70
C HIS A 244 -9.58 28.37 -24.13
N ILE A 245 -8.79 27.58 -24.87
CA ILE A 245 -9.17 27.12 -26.21
C ILE A 245 -10.02 25.87 -26.03
N ASP A 246 -11.31 25.96 -26.35
CA ASP A 246 -12.25 24.84 -26.24
C ASP A 246 -12.05 23.87 -27.41
N LYS A 247 -12.20 24.37 -28.65
CA LYS A 247 -11.98 23.55 -29.85
C LYS A 247 -11.64 24.35 -31.09
N TYR A 248 -10.98 23.64 -32.01
CA TYR A 248 -10.85 24.03 -33.41
C TYR A 248 -12.02 23.48 -34.23
N MET A 249 -12.58 24.31 -35.10
CA MET A 249 -13.73 24.02 -35.95
C MET A 249 -13.36 24.19 -37.43
N GLY A 250 -12.30 23.50 -37.87
CA GLY A 250 -11.70 23.75 -39.18
C GLY A 250 -10.74 24.93 -39.10
N ASP A 251 -11.08 26.03 -39.79
CA ASP A 251 -10.42 27.34 -39.67
C ASP A 251 -10.97 28.19 -38.52
N GLY A 252 -12.09 27.75 -37.94
CA GLY A 252 -12.70 28.37 -36.79
C GLY A 252 -12.04 28.03 -35.46
N ILE A 253 -12.06 28.97 -34.50
CA ILE A 253 -11.60 28.76 -33.12
C ILE A 253 -12.71 29.21 -32.16
N MET A 254 -13.07 28.34 -31.22
CA MET A 254 -13.89 28.68 -30.07
C MET A 254 -13.01 28.79 -28.82
N SER A 255 -13.15 29.90 -28.11
CA SER A 255 -12.39 30.14 -26.88
C SER A 255 -13.22 30.83 -25.80
N GLU A 256 -12.83 30.59 -24.55
CA GLU A 256 -13.55 30.99 -23.35
C GLU A 256 -12.63 31.82 -22.45
N PHE A 257 -13.19 32.88 -21.88
CA PHE A 257 -12.50 33.78 -20.96
C PHE A 257 -13.27 33.82 -19.64
N GLY A 258 -12.57 33.60 -18.54
CA GLY A 258 -13.19 33.44 -17.21
C GLY A 258 -13.62 31.99 -16.89
N ALA A 259 -13.33 31.03 -17.77
CA ALA A 259 -13.44 29.59 -17.54
C ALA A 259 -12.22 28.85 -18.16
N PRO A 260 -11.77 27.72 -17.58
CA PRO A 260 -12.19 27.16 -16.29
C PRO A 260 -11.68 27.98 -15.09
N ILE A 261 -10.69 28.84 -15.30
CA ILE A 261 -10.14 29.74 -14.27
C ILE A 261 -10.91 31.06 -14.27
N ARG A 262 -11.38 31.46 -13.09
CA ARG A 262 -12.19 32.68 -12.92
C ARG A 262 -11.29 33.92 -12.79
N TYR A 263 -11.63 34.97 -13.52
CA TYR A 263 -11.04 36.30 -13.40
C TYR A 263 -12.04 37.36 -13.88
N GLU A 264 -12.08 38.53 -13.24
CA GLU A 264 -13.17 39.51 -13.47
C GLU A 264 -13.08 40.24 -14.82
N LYS A 265 -11.86 40.55 -15.29
CA LYS A 265 -11.63 41.33 -16.51
C LYS A 265 -11.72 40.49 -17.80
N HIS A 266 -12.50 39.40 -17.77
CA HIS A 266 -12.66 38.50 -18.90
C HIS A 266 -13.22 39.14 -20.17
N PRO A 267 -14.16 40.11 -20.13
CA PRO A 267 -14.65 40.76 -21.34
C PRO A 267 -13.57 41.61 -22.00
N LEU A 268 -12.83 42.35 -21.19
CA LEU A 268 -11.75 43.21 -21.65
C LEU A 268 -10.63 42.42 -22.33
N LEU A 269 -10.21 41.31 -21.70
CA LEU A 269 -9.17 40.44 -22.25
C LEU A 269 -9.65 39.75 -23.52
N ALA A 270 -10.93 39.34 -23.60
CA ALA A 270 -11.50 38.76 -24.82
C ALA A 270 -11.45 39.74 -26.01
N VAL A 271 -11.89 40.99 -25.81
CA VAL A 271 -11.86 42.03 -26.86
C VAL A 271 -10.41 42.39 -27.24
N ALA A 272 -9.53 42.55 -26.25
CA ALA A 272 -8.11 42.81 -26.50
C ALA A 272 -7.45 41.68 -27.30
N CYS A 273 -7.75 40.42 -26.95
CA CYS A 273 -7.28 39.25 -27.65
C CYS A 273 -7.74 39.24 -29.11
N ALA A 274 -9.05 39.41 -29.34
CA ALA A 274 -9.63 39.47 -30.68
C ALA A 274 -8.97 40.56 -31.54
N TRP A 275 -8.73 41.74 -30.96
CA TRP A 275 -8.02 42.82 -31.64
C TRP A 275 -6.57 42.46 -31.99
N LYS A 276 -5.84 41.80 -31.08
CA LYS A 276 -4.48 41.33 -31.36
C LYS A 276 -4.41 40.24 -32.40
N MET A 277 -5.40 39.36 -32.46
CA MET A 277 -5.54 38.39 -33.54
C MET A 277 -5.68 39.11 -34.89
N GLN A 278 -6.53 40.14 -34.98
CA GLN A 278 -6.65 40.97 -36.20
C GLN A 278 -5.32 41.67 -36.56
N GLU A 279 -4.62 42.25 -35.58
CA GLU A 279 -3.31 42.88 -35.80
C GLU A 279 -2.28 41.88 -36.34
N LYS A 280 -2.26 40.66 -35.79
CA LYS A 280 -1.39 39.58 -36.25
C LYS A 280 -1.74 39.13 -37.66
N MET A 281 -3.02 39.02 -37.99
CA MET A 281 -3.48 38.67 -39.34
C MET A 281 -2.94 39.65 -40.40
N LEU A 282 -3.01 40.95 -40.10
CA LEU A 282 -2.50 42.01 -40.96
C LEU A 282 -0.97 41.98 -41.08
N ARG A 283 -0.26 41.84 -39.96
CA ARG A 283 1.22 41.84 -39.93
C ARG A 283 1.83 40.64 -40.64
N SER A 284 1.25 39.46 -40.44
CA SER A 284 1.69 38.21 -41.07
C SER A 284 1.27 38.11 -42.54
N LYS A 285 0.46 39.06 -43.05
CA LYS A 285 -0.04 39.11 -44.44
C LYS A 285 -0.72 37.80 -44.87
N TYR A 286 -1.58 37.25 -44.00
CA TYR A 286 -2.37 36.09 -44.37
C TYR A 286 -3.28 36.41 -45.57
N PRO A 287 -3.53 35.44 -46.47
CA PRO A 287 -4.33 35.66 -47.68
C PRO A 287 -5.82 35.82 -47.37
N LEU A 288 -6.27 35.36 -46.21
CA LEU A 288 -7.65 35.39 -45.75
C LEU A 288 -7.81 36.42 -44.63
N LYS A 289 -9.05 36.88 -44.45
CA LYS A 289 -9.42 37.81 -43.38
C LYS A 289 -10.14 37.07 -42.27
N LEU A 290 -9.76 37.36 -41.04
CA LEU A 290 -10.39 36.81 -39.84
C LEU A 290 -11.68 37.58 -39.52
N ARG A 291 -12.73 36.86 -39.15
CA ARG A 291 -13.89 37.40 -38.45
C ARG A 291 -13.79 37.02 -36.98
N GLY A 292 -14.17 37.92 -36.07
CA GLY A 292 -14.19 37.64 -34.64
C GLY A 292 -15.50 38.11 -34.03
N GLY A 293 -16.20 37.22 -33.33
CA GLY A 293 -17.35 37.54 -32.48
C GLY A 293 -16.99 37.38 -31.02
N VAL A 294 -17.40 38.31 -30.15
CA VAL A 294 -17.27 38.18 -28.69
C VAL A 294 -18.62 38.45 -28.02
N SER A 295 -19.01 37.59 -27.09
CA SER A 295 -20.20 37.79 -26.24
C SER A 295 -19.88 37.55 -24.78
N THR A 296 -20.53 38.31 -23.89
CA THR A 296 -20.34 38.21 -22.45
C THR A 296 -21.67 37.96 -21.76
N GLY A 297 -21.75 36.91 -20.96
CA GLY A 297 -23.00 36.56 -20.29
C GLY A 297 -22.87 35.31 -19.44
N VAL A 298 -24.00 34.88 -18.88
CA VAL A 298 -24.06 33.62 -18.13
C VAL A 298 -24.10 32.47 -19.13
N ALA A 299 -23.21 31.50 -18.96
CA ALA A 299 -23.16 30.25 -19.69
C ALA A 299 -22.95 29.10 -18.70
N THR A 300 -23.39 27.91 -19.07
CA THR A 300 -23.07 26.70 -18.33
C THR A 300 -21.73 26.17 -18.82
N THR A 301 -20.76 26.03 -17.93
CA THR A 301 -19.43 25.47 -18.23
C THR A 301 -19.25 24.15 -17.51
N GLY A 302 -18.67 23.14 -18.16
CA GLY A 302 -18.39 21.86 -17.50
C GLY A 302 -17.88 20.79 -18.47
N ILE A 303 -17.64 19.59 -17.93
CA ILE A 303 -17.32 18.41 -18.75
C ILE A 303 -18.61 17.88 -19.38
N ILE A 304 -18.61 17.78 -20.71
CA ILE A 304 -19.71 17.19 -21.48
C ILE A 304 -19.19 15.97 -22.25
N GLY A 305 -20.00 14.92 -22.27
CA GLY A 305 -19.76 13.71 -23.06
C GLY A 305 -19.74 12.45 -22.21
N ALA A 306 -19.96 11.31 -22.88
CA ALA A 306 -19.99 10.00 -22.23
C ALA A 306 -18.60 9.35 -22.20
N LYS A 307 -18.15 8.84 -23.35
CA LYS A 307 -16.83 8.21 -23.50
C LYS A 307 -15.76 9.22 -23.95
N ARG A 308 -16.15 10.20 -24.76
CA ARG A 308 -15.29 11.32 -25.18
C ARG A 308 -15.80 12.55 -24.44
N GLN A 309 -15.04 12.98 -23.45
CA GLN A 309 -15.37 14.10 -22.58
C GLN A 309 -14.54 15.32 -22.98
N SER A 310 -15.19 16.48 -23.02
CA SER A 310 -14.54 17.77 -23.30
C SER A 310 -15.09 18.82 -22.33
N PHE A 311 -14.22 19.67 -21.80
CA PHE A 311 -14.65 20.86 -21.10
C PHE A 311 -15.15 21.87 -22.14
N THR A 312 -16.33 22.42 -21.96
CA THR A 312 -16.93 23.36 -22.92
C THR A 312 -18.02 24.20 -22.26
N ALA A 313 -18.30 25.35 -22.84
CA ALA A 313 -19.42 26.22 -22.50
C ALA A 313 -20.63 26.01 -23.42
N PHE A 314 -21.84 26.13 -22.87
CA PHE A 314 -23.09 26.15 -23.62
C PHE A 314 -24.11 27.08 -22.99
N GLY A 315 -25.09 27.51 -23.79
CA GLY A 315 -26.16 28.41 -23.39
C GLY A 315 -26.33 29.59 -24.35
N ASP A 316 -27.23 30.50 -24.01
CA ASP A 316 -27.63 31.60 -24.90
C ASP A 316 -26.45 32.52 -25.26
N THR A 317 -25.52 32.74 -24.33
CA THR A 317 -24.28 33.51 -24.55
C THR A 317 -23.44 32.92 -25.68
N VAL A 318 -23.30 31.58 -25.72
CA VAL A 318 -22.53 30.84 -26.74
C VAL A 318 -23.24 30.88 -28.09
N ASN A 319 -24.56 30.72 -28.08
CA ASN A 319 -25.39 30.80 -29.31
C ASN A 319 -25.45 32.22 -29.90
N LEU A 320 -25.32 33.25 -29.06
CA LEU A 320 -25.28 34.63 -29.52
C LEU A 320 -23.96 34.95 -30.21
N VAL A 321 -22.82 34.56 -29.63
CA VAL A 321 -21.51 34.86 -30.23
C VAL A 321 -21.31 34.16 -31.58
N SER A 322 -21.79 32.93 -31.75
CA SER A 322 -21.69 32.23 -33.04
C SER A 322 -22.48 32.94 -34.14
N ARG A 323 -23.63 33.53 -33.80
CA ARG A 323 -24.41 34.37 -34.74
C ARG A 323 -23.71 35.68 -35.06
N ILE A 324 -23.15 36.35 -34.05
CA ILE A 324 -22.43 37.62 -34.20
C ILE A 324 -21.18 37.44 -35.07
N GLU A 325 -20.42 36.36 -34.87
CA GLU A 325 -19.26 36.03 -35.72
C GLU A 325 -19.69 35.89 -37.18
N GLY A 326 -20.75 35.13 -37.45
CA GLY A 326 -21.24 34.90 -38.81
C GLY A 326 -21.61 36.18 -39.56
N MET A 327 -22.06 37.21 -38.85
CA MET A 327 -22.41 38.53 -39.39
C MET A 327 -21.24 39.54 -39.36
N CYS A 328 -20.13 39.20 -38.72
CA CYS A 328 -18.99 40.09 -38.59
C CYS A 328 -18.36 40.40 -39.95
N GLU A 329 -18.03 41.66 -40.19
CA GLU A 329 -17.28 42.05 -41.38
C GLU A 329 -15.89 41.39 -41.39
N PRO A 330 -15.39 40.91 -42.55
CA PRO A 330 -14.06 40.32 -42.64
C PRO A 330 -12.95 41.33 -42.27
N GLY A 331 -12.14 40.98 -41.26
CA GLY A 331 -11.09 41.83 -40.70
C GLY A 331 -11.54 42.68 -39.51
N ALA A 332 -12.76 42.46 -38.99
CA ALA A 332 -13.30 43.17 -37.84
C ALA A 332 -13.57 42.24 -36.65
N VAL A 333 -13.88 42.85 -35.51
CA VAL A 333 -14.37 42.17 -34.31
C VAL A 333 -15.73 42.78 -33.97
N THR A 334 -16.75 41.93 -33.87
CA THR A 334 -18.11 42.34 -33.47
C THR A 334 -18.39 41.83 -32.06
N VAL A 335 -18.99 42.68 -31.23
CA VAL A 335 -19.30 42.36 -29.84
C VAL A 335 -20.78 42.55 -29.55
N ASP A 336 -21.30 41.80 -28.57
CA ASP A 336 -22.66 41.99 -28.07
C ASP A 336 -22.76 43.24 -27.15
N GLU A 337 -23.99 43.63 -26.81
CA GLU A 337 -24.24 44.82 -25.98
C GLU A 337 -23.63 44.68 -24.58
N ALA A 338 -23.63 43.48 -23.98
CA ALA A 338 -23.06 43.28 -22.65
C ALA A 338 -21.54 43.48 -22.66
N THR A 339 -20.84 42.90 -23.64
CA THR A 339 -19.40 43.11 -23.83
C THR A 339 -19.08 44.57 -24.12
N PHE A 340 -19.89 45.24 -24.97
CA PHE A 340 -19.72 46.66 -25.28
C PHE A 340 -19.78 47.52 -24.01
N LYS A 341 -20.80 47.33 -23.15
CA LYS A 341 -20.95 48.10 -21.89
C LYS A 341 -19.71 48.02 -21.00
N GLU A 342 -19.09 46.85 -20.91
CA GLU A 342 -17.91 46.64 -20.06
C GLU A 342 -16.58 47.08 -20.69
N CYS A 343 -16.55 47.24 -22.01
CA CYS A 343 -15.32 47.53 -22.75
C CYS A 343 -15.29 48.94 -23.35
N SER A 344 -16.43 49.66 -23.35
CA SER A 344 -16.61 50.96 -24.02
C SER A 344 -15.70 52.07 -23.49
N ASP A 345 -15.21 51.96 -22.25
CA ASP A 345 -14.26 52.93 -21.68
C ASP A 345 -12.83 52.78 -22.22
N ILE A 346 -12.50 51.66 -22.86
CA ILE A 346 -11.12 51.29 -23.23
C ILE A 346 -10.93 51.16 -24.74
N PHE A 347 -11.97 50.73 -25.47
CA PHE A 347 -11.91 50.56 -26.92
C PHE A 347 -12.93 51.43 -27.63
N ASP A 348 -12.57 51.89 -28.82
CA ASP A 348 -13.48 52.59 -29.72
C ASP A 348 -14.36 51.57 -30.45
N PHE A 349 -15.68 51.71 -30.31
CA PHE A 349 -16.66 50.89 -31.00
C PHE A 349 -17.44 51.70 -32.02
N LYS A 350 -17.85 51.03 -33.11
CA LYS A 350 -18.81 51.57 -34.07
C LYS A 350 -20.06 50.69 -34.04
N PRO A 351 -21.26 51.29 -34.04
CA PRO A 351 -22.49 50.51 -34.13
C PRO A 351 -22.51 49.77 -35.46
N VAL A 352 -22.75 48.46 -35.41
CA VAL A 352 -22.94 47.63 -36.60
C VAL A 352 -24.44 47.51 -36.85
N SER A 353 -24.89 48.02 -37.99
CA SER A 353 -26.25 47.82 -38.47
C SER A 353 -26.32 46.44 -39.13
N GLY A 354 -26.99 45.46 -38.52
CA GLY A 354 -26.99 44.10 -39.08
C GLY A 354 -27.46 42.98 -38.16
N LEU A 355 -27.43 43.17 -36.84
CA LEU A 355 -28.38 42.45 -35.99
C LEU A 355 -29.72 43.10 -36.29
N ALA A 356 -30.53 42.47 -37.14
CA ALA A 356 -31.86 42.97 -37.40
C ALA A 356 -32.59 43.12 -36.07
N SER A 357 -32.63 44.36 -35.60
CA SER A 357 -33.44 44.80 -34.50
C SER A 357 -34.35 45.81 -35.13
N TYR A 358 -35.65 45.66 -34.92
CA TYR A 358 -36.62 46.64 -35.38
C TYR A 358 -36.26 48.08 -35.02
N THR A 359 -35.48 48.28 -33.95
CA THR A 359 -34.96 49.59 -33.50
C THR A 359 -34.03 50.28 -34.51
N GLN A 360 -33.47 49.55 -35.47
CA GLN A 360 -32.60 50.07 -36.53
C GLN A 360 -33.35 50.31 -37.85
N SER A 361 -34.68 50.16 -37.87
CA SER A 361 -35.48 50.50 -39.05
C SER A 361 -35.31 51.97 -39.44
N GLY A 362 -35.13 52.23 -40.75
CA GLY A 362 -35.05 53.60 -41.29
C GLY A 362 -36.37 54.40 -41.18
N ASN A 363 -37.42 53.82 -40.60
CA ASN A 363 -38.72 54.44 -40.37
C ASN A 363 -39.00 54.56 -38.85
N PRO A 364 -38.76 55.74 -38.23
CA PRO A 364 -38.97 55.94 -36.79
C PRO A 364 -40.41 55.63 -36.31
N ALA A 365 -41.41 55.90 -37.14
CA ALA A 365 -42.81 55.60 -36.81
C ALA A 365 -43.07 54.09 -36.66
N LEU A 366 -42.40 53.28 -37.49
CA LEU A 366 -42.48 51.81 -37.43
C LEU A 366 -41.84 51.28 -36.14
N VAL A 367 -40.76 51.91 -35.67
CA VAL A 367 -40.08 51.55 -34.41
C VAL A 367 -40.97 51.82 -33.21
N ASP A 368 -41.62 52.98 -33.17
CA ASP A 368 -42.53 53.37 -32.09
C ASP A 368 -43.76 52.46 -32.05
N GLU A 369 -44.30 52.12 -33.23
CA GLU A 369 -45.45 51.20 -33.37
C GLU A 369 -45.11 49.79 -32.88
N ILE A 370 -43.97 49.23 -33.29
CA ILE A 370 -43.49 47.93 -32.81
C ILE A 370 -43.26 47.96 -31.29
N SER A 371 -42.66 49.02 -30.77
CA SER A 371 -42.39 49.17 -29.34
C SER A 371 -43.67 49.26 -28.50
N ALA A 372 -44.69 49.94 -29.00
CA ALA A 372 -46.00 50.02 -28.36
C ALA A 372 -46.72 48.66 -28.39
N LEU A 373 -46.62 47.95 -29.52
CA LEU A 373 -47.28 46.65 -29.70
C LEU A 373 -46.61 45.55 -28.88
N ILE A 374 -45.28 45.57 -28.73
CA ILE A 374 -44.56 44.67 -27.80
C ILE A 374 -45.08 44.85 -26.37
N LYS A 375 -45.21 46.10 -25.89
CA LYS A 375 -45.76 46.39 -24.56
C LYS A 375 -47.20 45.89 -24.40
N ALA A 376 -48.01 45.97 -25.45
CA ALA A 376 -49.39 45.48 -25.43
C ALA A 376 -49.44 43.94 -25.40
N VAL A 377 -48.58 43.26 -26.16
CA VAL A 377 -48.46 41.79 -26.19
C VAL A 377 -47.94 41.25 -24.86
N ASP A 378 -47.05 41.97 -24.17
CA ASP A 378 -46.57 41.59 -22.83
C ASP A 378 -47.68 41.67 -21.76
N VAL A 379 -48.67 42.55 -21.95
CA VAL A 379 -49.84 42.67 -21.06
C VAL A 379 -50.91 41.64 -21.40
N ASN A 380 -51.09 41.30 -22.68
CA ASN A 380 -52.09 40.35 -23.15
C ASN A 380 -51.43 39.19 -23.92
N THR A 381 -50.78 38.30 -23.18
CA THR A 381 -49.87 37.29 -23.72
C THR A 381 -50.53 36.24 -24.62
N GLU A 382 -51.85 36.02 -24.49
CA GLU A 382 -52.64 35.04 -25.24
C GLU A 382 -53.29 35.61 -26.51
N ASP A 383 -53.15 36.91 -26.79
CA ASP A 383 -53.74 37.51 -27.99
C ASP A 383 -52.94 37.16 -29.26
N VAL A 384 -53.41 36.11 -29.93
CA VAL A 384 -52.86 35.60 -31.19
C VAL A 384 -52.85 36.66 -32.29
N SER A 385 -53.89 37.51 -32.36
CA SER A 385 -54.01 38.53 -33.41
C SER A 385 -52.91 39.57 -33.27
N MET A 386 -52.66 40.04 -32.04
CA MET A 386 -51.58 41.00 -31.77
C MET A 386 -50.20 40.44 -32.06
N ARG A 387 -49.97 39.15 -31.80
CA ARG A 387 -48.69 38.48 -32.11
C ARG A 387 -48.44 38.34 -33.61
N VAL A 388 -49.48 38.05 -34.39
CA VAL A 388 -49.38 37.98 -35.86
C VAL A 388 -49.11 39.37 -36.45
N GLU A 389 -49.77 40.40 -35.92
CA GLU A 389 -49.55 41.80 -36.34
C GLU A 389 -48.15 42.29 -35.97
N LEU A 390 -47.67 41.97 -34.78
CA LEU A 390 -46.30 42.25 -34.34
C LEU A 390 -45.28 41.56 -35.25
N ALA A 391 -45.49 40.29 -35.60
CA ALA A 391 -44.62 39.59 -36.53
C ALA A 391 -44.60 40.21 -37.94
N ARG A 392 -45.73 40.72 -38.42
CA ARG A 392 -45.81 41.45 -39.71
C ARG A 392 -44.94 42.70 -39.67
N LEU A 393 -45.07 43.51 -38.62
CA LEU A 393 -44.30 44.75 -38.46
C LEU A 393 -42.81 44.49 -38.25
N LEU A 394 -42.45 43.44 -37.49
CA LEU A 394 -41.05 43.01 -37.31
C LEU A 394 -40.42 42.59 -38.65
N LYS A 395 -41.17 41.87 -39.50
CA LYS A 395 -40.73 41.53 -40.86
C LYS A 395 -40.54 42.79 -41.72
N GLU A 396 -41.43 43.77 -41.60
CA GLU A 396 -41.34 45.06 -42.29
C GLU A 396 -40.14 45.90 -41.81
N ALA A 397 -39.79 45.79 -40.53
CA ALA A 397 -38.59 46.38 -39.93
C ALA A 397 -37.31 45.57 -40.20
N ASN A 398 -37.37 44.61 -41.14
CA ASN A 398 -36.27 43.72 -41.53
C ASN A 398 -35.74 42.82 -40.40
N ASP A 399 -36.57 42.50 -39.40
CA ASP A 399 -36.31 41.62 -38.25
C ASP A 399 -37.11 40.30 -38.35
N PRO A 400 -36.72 39.40 -39.27
CA PRO A 400 -37.42 38.16 -39.53
C PRO A 400 -37.30 37.14 -38.39
N GLU A 401 -36.26 37.22 -37.54
CA GLU A 401 -36.08 36.33 -36.40
C GLU A 401 -37.12 36.61 -35.31
N GLN A 402 -37.28 37.87 -34.90
CA GLN A 402 -38.32 38.24 -33.94
C GLN A 402 -39.72 37.97 -34.51
N ALA A 403 -39.92 38.24 -35.80
CA ALA A 403 -41.17 37.89 -36.47
C ALA A 403 -41.50 36.39 -36.37
N HIS A 404 -40.50 35.52 -36.56
CA HIS A 404 -40.67 34.09 -36.46
C HIS A 404 -41.01 33.63 -35.03
N ILE A 405 -40.39 34.22 -34.00
CA ILE A 405 -40.68 33.91 -32.59
C ILE A 405 -42.15 34.20 -32.28
N HIS A 406 -42.65 35.38 -32.64
CA HIS A 406 -44.04 35.76 -32.36
C HIS A 406 -45.05 34.93 -33.16
N LEU A 407 -44.74 34.56 -34.41
CA LEU A 407 -45.56 33.63 -35.19
C LEU A 407 -45.61 32.24 -34.57
N LYS A 408 -44.49 31.73 -34.06
CA LYS A 408 -44.46 30.41 -33.40
C LYS A 408 -45.35 30.38 -32.16
N PHE A 409 -45.36 31.45 -31.37
CA PHE A 409 -46.27 31.61 -30.24
C PHE A 409 -47.74 31.79 -30.65
N ALA A 410 -48.01 32.34 -31.83
CA ALA A 410 -49.37 32.48 -32.36
C ALA A 410 -49.95 31.16 -32.93
N MET A 411 -49.08 30.20 -33.26
CA MET A 411 -49.46 28.93 -33.89
C MET A 411 -49.56 27.73 -32.92
N GLY A 412 -49.08 27.88 -31.69
CA GLY A 412 -49.18 26.87 -30.62
C GLY A 412 -50.17 27.32 -29.57
#